data_AF-A0A948JKG5-F1
#
_entry.id   AF-A0A948JKG5-F1
#
_cell.length_a   1.000
_cell.length_b   1.000
_cell.length_c   1.000
_cell.angle_alpha   90.00
_cell.angle_beta   90.00
_cell.angle_gamma   90.00
#
_symmetry.space_group_name_H-M   'P 1'
#
loop_
_entity.id
_entity.type
_entity.pdbx_description
1 polymer ?
#
loop_
_entity_poly.entity_id
_entity_poly.type
_entity_poly.pdbx_seq_one_letter_code
_entity_poly.pdbx_strand_id
1 'polypeptide(L)'
;MSESSVVEVWLPVKRYQLTIKHRILAELGEISHFMLNVLHRHELPLQAIYDITGLDEYQLQPVIERLQGLKFINNEFQLTESGKLAAYALSNLHCKEIEVYMDQNYGSHTSSWFLALSDCESIQELPASAIQVKTPREKKSNYTEDCFQQTQRFKKSLPEILPSLISDFQHFADLKNGKWGMEWDITLFSVEENQQHGIYVTLPLKRHNNAMQRHDNLKNPLRLYTRLLVLTTTCKQPTGFEWQDKQSLAPLVNVYSEHDNEVYNDIPLCYDCTDGKKLPDGTLQDNSIFHEDKANTLLLHANEHEMVSPLLSVEHHFSLAWQLHEFSYSEVFENIDFSHLIRVD
;
A
#
# COMPACT_ATOMS: atom_id res chain seq x y z
N MET A 1 -2.25 -29.47 -11.51
CA MET A 1 -1.84 -28.24 -10.79
C MET A 1 -2.71 -27.14 -11.34
N SER A 2 -3.79 -26.78 -10.63
CA SER A 2 -4.70 -25.73 -11.09
C SER A 2 -4.00 -24.38 -10.95
N GLU A 3 -3.91 -23.63 -12.05
CA GLU A 3 -3.52 -22.23 -12.04
C GLU A 3 -4.47 -21.50 -11.08
N SER A 4 -3.95 -20.97 -9.97
CA SER A 4 -4.74 -20.10 -9.11
C SER A 4 -5.11 -18.88 -9.94
N SER A 5 -6.40 -18.66 -10.19
CA SER A 5 -6.78 -17.48 -10.95
C SER A 5 -6.39 -16.25 -10.15
N VAL A 6 -5.66 -15.36 -10.80
CA VAL A 6 -5.20 -14.11 -10.21
C VAL A 6 -6.10 -12.96 -10.66
N VAL A 7 -6.26 -11.98 -9.78
CA VAL A 7 -7.01 -10.76 -10.07
C VAL A 7 -6.10 -9.55 -9.94
N GLU A 8 -6.22 -8.66 -10.91
CA GLU A 8 -5.48 -7.41 -10.98
C GLU A 8 -6.21 -6.33 -10.19
N VAL A 9 -5.56 -5.79 -9.17
CA VAL A 9 -6.09 -4.66 -8.39
C VAL A 9 -5.08 -3.53 -8.35
N TRP A 10 -5.58 -2.34 -8.08
CA TRP A 10 -4.80 -1.12 -8.06
C TRP A 10 -4.87 -0.47 -6.69
N LEU A 11 -3.71 -0.18 -6.11
CA LEU A 11 -3.59 0.55 -4.87
C LEU A 11 -3.32 2.03 -5.21
N PRO A 12 -4.26 2.96 -4.93
CA PRO A 12 -4.09 4.36 -5.27
C PRO A 12 -3.03 5.02 -4.39
N VAL A 13 -2.13 5.77 -5.01
CA VAL A 13 -1.08 6.53 -4.34
C VAL A 13 -1.28 8.02 -4.56
N LYS A 14 -0.61 8.84 -3.75
CA LYS A 14 -0.62 10.29 -3.91
C LYS A 14 0.80 10.83 -3.95
N ARG A 15 1.02 11.81 -4.83
CA ARG A 15 2.29 12.51 -4.98
C ARG A 15 2.47 13.61 -3.95
N TYR A 16 3.65 13.66 -3.37
CA TYR A 16 4.06 14.69 -2.45
C TYR A 16 5.46 15.21 -2.83
N GLN A 17 5.66 16.52 -2.64
CA GLN A 17 6.96 17.15 -2.64
C GLN A 17 7.50 17.14 -1.20
N LEU A 18 8.59 16.40 -1.01
CA LEU A 18 9.35 16.26 0.22
C LEU A 18 10.47 17.29 0.22
N THR A 19 10.47 18.20 1.20
CA THR A 19 11.61 19.09 1.45
C THR A 19 12.33 18.64 2.72
N ILE A 20 13.65 18.50 2.61
CA ILE A 20 14.51 18.08 3.72
C ILE A 20 15.31 19.28 4.21
N LYS A 21 15.28 19.54 5.52
CA LYS A 21 16.00 20.66 6.14
C LYS A 21 16.80 20.20 7.33
N HIS A 22 18.10 20.47 7.31
CA HIS A 22 18.91 20.35 8.52
C HIS A 22 18.58 21.51 9.47
N ARG A 23 18.19 21.20 10.72
CA ARG A 23 17.73 22.16 11.73
C ARG A 23 18.74 23.26 12.04
N ILE A 24 20.00 22.88 12.34
CA ILE A 24 21.04 23.88 12.65
C ILE A 24 21.31 24.78 11.44
N LEU A 25 21.45 24.21 10.24
CA LEU A 25 21.68 24.98 9.02
C LEU A 25 20.51 25.91 8.70
N ALA A 26 19.26 25.52 8.99
CA ALA A 26 18.10 26.38 8.76
C ALA A 26 18.11 27.66 9.64
N GLU A 27 18.74 27.59 10.81
CA GLU A 27 18.90 28.73 11.73
C GLU A 27 20.14 29.59 11.44
N LEU A 28 21.01 29.13 10.52
CA LEU A 28 22.18 29.88 10.08
C LEU A 28 21.79 30.86 8.97
N GLY A 29 22.35 32.06 9.03
CA GLY A 29 22.18 33.06 7.98
C GLY A 29 23.03 32.76 6.73
N GLU A 30 22.73 33.48 5.65
CA GLU A 30 23.39 33.30 4.35
C GLU A 30 24.92 33.45 4.42
N ILE A 31 25.43 34.36 5.25
CA ILE A 31 26.88 34.57 5.43
C ILE A 31 27.53 33.34 6.08
N SER A 32 26.87 32.71 7.05
CA SER A 32 27.36 31.46 7.66
C SER A 32 27.40 30.32 6.65
N HIS A 33 26.37 30.21 5.80
CA HIS A 33 26.33 29.23 4.71
C HIS A 33 27.45 29.47 3.70
N PHE A 34 27.67 30.72 3.33
CA PHE A 34 28.76 31.13 2.45
C PHE A 34 30.12 30.72 3.04
N MET A 35 30.38 31.03 4.32
CA MET A 35 31.62 30.64 4.99
C MET A 35 31.84 29.12 4.99
N LEU A 36 30.82 28.34 5.35
CA LEU A 36 30.93 26.87 5.35
C LEU A 36 31.24 26.32 3.94
N ASN A 37 30.58 26.85 2.90
CA ASN A 37 30.80 26.41 1.52
C ASN A 37 32.19 26.80 1.01
N VAL A 38 32.66 28.02 1.29
CA VAL A 38 33.97 28.51 0.86
C VAL A 38 35.10 27.74 1.55
N LEU A 39 35.00 27.54 2.85
CA LEU A 39 36.01 26.78 3.60
C LEU A 39 36.06 25.31 3.16
N HIS A 40 34.92 24.74 2.77
CA HIS A 40 34.86 23.34 2.31
C HIS A 40 35.43 23.14 0.91
N ARG A 41 35.18 24.06 -0.03
CA ARG A 41 35.52 23.88 -1.45
C ARG A 41 36.88 24.47 -1.84
N HIS A 42 37.31 25.53 -1.17
CA HIS A 42 38.43 26.35 -1.64
C HIS A 42 39.53 26.56 -0.59
N GLU A 43 39.34 26.10 0.65
CA GLU A 43 40.29 26.26 1.77
C GLU A 43 40.84 27.70 1.88
N LEU A 44 39.99 28.69 1.64
CA LEU A 44 40.43 30.09 1.60
C LEU A 44 40.81 30.61 2.99
N PRO A 45 41.87 31.44 3.09
CA PRO A 45 42.20 32.13 4.32
C PRO A 45 41.14 33.20 4.65
N LEU A 46 41.00 33.52 5.92
CA LEU A 46 40.02 34.50 6.42
C LEU A 46 40.11 35.86 5.71
N GLN A 47 41.32 36.31 5.36
CA GLN A 47 41.53 37.56 4.62
C GLN A 47 40.81 37.57 3.27
N ALA A 48 40.85 36.45 2.53
CA ALA A 48 40.15 36.35 1.26
C ALA A 48 38.62 36.38 1.43
N ILE A 49 38.11 35.91 2.57
CA ILE A 49 36.68 35.97 2.89
C ILE A 49 36.25 37.43 3.12
N TYR A 50 37.06 38.24 3.83
CA TYR A 50 36.81 39.67 3.97
C TYR A 50 36.80 40.37 2.61
N ASP A 51 37.80 40.09 1.78
CA ASP A 51 37.94 40.72 0.46
C ASP A 51 36.76 40.38 -0.47
N ILE A 52 36.23 39.15 -0.42
CA ILE A 52 35.11 38.70 -1.27
C ILE A 52 33.76 39.23 -0.76
N THR A 53 33.54 39.20 0.56
CA THR A 53 32.25 39.62 1.14
C THR A 53 32.12 41.13 1.27
N GLY A 54 33.25 41.86 1.27
CA GLY A 54 33.29 43.30 1.54
C GLY A 54 32.89 43.68 2.96
N LEU A 55 32.79 42.69 3.87
CA LEU A 55 32.43 42.88 5.26
C LEU A 55 33.68 43.19 6.09
N ASP A 56 33.52 44.01 7.12
CA ASP A 56 34.60 44.28 8.06
C ASP A 56 34.72 43.19 9.14
N GLU A 57 35.81 43.24 9.91
CA GLU A 57 36.09 42.30 10.99
C GLU A 57 34.97 42.26 12.03
N TYR A 58 34.43 43.43 12.41
CA TYR A 58 33.37 43.55 13.41
C TYR A 58 32.04 42.94 12.95
N GLN A 59 31.76 42.93 11.65
CA GLN A 59 30.56 42.35 11.05
C GLN A 59 30.65 40.83 10.92
N LEU A 60 31.85 40.29 10.61
CA LEU A 60 32.04 38.85 10.44
C LEU A 60 32.30 38.12 11.75
N GLN A 61 32.87 38.80 12.76
CA GLN A 61 33.21 38.23 14.05
C GLN A 61 32.03 37.49 14.74
N PRO A 62 30.80 38.02 14.78
CA PRO A 62 29.66 37.29 15.36
C PRO A 62 29.31 35.99 14.61
N VAL A 63 29.54 35.96 13.29
CA VAL A 63 29.31 34.76 12.46
C VAL A 63 30.37 33.71 12.77
N ILE A 64 31.64 34.13 12.85
CA ILE A 64 32.78 33.28 13.21
C ILE A 64 32.57 32.69 14.60
N GLU A 65 32.28 33.51 15.60
CA GLU A 65 32.04 33.07 16.99
C GLU A 65 30.89 32.06 17.06
N ARG A 66 29.83 32.27 16.27
CA ARG A 66 28.72 31.31 16.18
C ARG A 66 29.16 29.99 15.54
N LEU A 67 29.93 30.01 14.45
CA LEU A 67 30.44 28.81 13.80
C LEU A 67 31.43 28.05 14.70
N GLN A 68 32.26 28.76 15.49
CA GLN A 68 33.13 28.19 16.52
C GLN A 68 32.33 27.60 17.68
N GLY A 69 31.28 28.29 18.13
CA GLY A 69 30.37 27.82 19.18
C GLY A 69 29.62 26.54 18.78
N LEU A 70 29.26 26.41 17.49
CA LEU A 70 28.71 25.18 16.91
C LEU A 70 29.78 24.11 16.62
N LYS A 71 31.05 24.41 16.87
CA LYS A 71 32.21 23.56 16.58
C LYS A 71 32.32 23.18 15.10
N PHE A 72 31.87 24.02 14.18
CA PHE A 72 32.06 23.80 12.75
C PHE A 72 33.43 24.27 12.27
N ILE A 73 33.99 25.29 12.92
CA ILE A 73 35.35 25.76 12.66
C ILE A 73 36.16 25.78 13.96
N ASN A 74 37.47 25.58 13.87
CA ASN A 74 38.40 25.71 15.00
C ASN A 74 38.92 27.15 15.14
N ASN A 75 39.84 27.36 16.08
CA ASN A 75 40.44 28.68 16.33
C ASN A 75 41.38 29.11 15.20
N GLU A 76 41.85 28.15 14.39
CA GLU A 76 42.65 28.34 13.19
C GLU A 76 41.81 28.61 11.93
N PHE A 77 40.49 28.81 12.07
CA PHE A 77 39.53 29.05 10.99
C PHE A 77 39.42 27.91 9.96
N GLN A 78 39.76 26.69 10.37
CA GLN A 78 39.63 25.48 9.56
C GLN A 78 38.37 24.71 9.94
N LEU A 79 37.76 24.02 8.98
CA LEU A 79 36.62 23.14 9.24
C LEU A 79 37.03 21.96 10.11
N THR A 80 36.30 21.75 11.19
CA THR A 80 36.35 20.51 11.97
C THR A 80 35.64 19.38 11.20
N GLU A 81 35.71 18.14 11.69
CA GLU A 81 34.94 17.03 11.09
C GLU A 81 33.43 17.30 11.08
N SER A 82 32.88 17.86 12.16
CA SER A 82 31.47 18.29 12.19
C SER A 82 31.18 19.43 11.22
N GLY A 83 32.13 20.35 11.02
CA GLY A 83 32.03 21.41 10.02
C GLY A 83 32.03 20.88 8.58
N LYS A 84 32.88 19.89 8.29
CA LYS A 84 32.90 19.22 6.97
C LYS A 84 31.59 18.50 6.69
N LEU A 85 31.05 17.78 7.68
CA LEU A 85 29.74 17.14 7.57
C LEU A 85 28.61 18.16 7.38
N ALA A 86 28.64 19.27 8.12
CA ALA A 86 27.66 20.35 7.98
C ALA A 86 27.75 21.04 6.61
N ALA A 87 28.95 21.28 6.08
CA ALA A 87 29.15 21.84 4.75
C ALA A 87 28.70 20.87 3.64
N TYR A 88 28.97 19.56 3.82
CA TYR A 88 28.46 18.52 2.92
C TYR A 88 26.93 18.48 2.94
N ALA A 89 26.31 18.49 4.13
CA ALA A 89 24.86 18.55 4.29
C ALA A 89 24.28 19.81 3.65
N LEU A 90 24.92 20.96 3.84
CA LEU A 90 24.49 22.23 3.25
C LEU A 90 24.49 22.17 1.71
N SER A 91 25.54 21.60 1.12
CA SER A 91 25.67 21.53 -0.34
C SER A 91 24.77 20.50 -1.00
N ASN A 92 24.50 19.36 -0.35
CA ASN A 92 23.89 18.20 -1.01
C ASN A 92 22.50 17.82 -0.49
N LEU A 93 22.12 18.24 0.72
CA LEU A 93 20.94 17.72 1.43
C LEU A 93 20.01 18.81 1.97
N HIS A 94 20.55 19.92 2.46
CA HIS A 94 19.77 21.01 3.03
C HIS A 94 18.92 21.68 1.94
N CYS A 95 17.62 21.82 2.21
CA CYS A 95 16.61 22.29 1.27
C CYS A 95 16.52 21.44 -0.01
N LYS A 96 16.97 20.19 0.02
CA LYS A 96 16.74 19.26 -1.09
C LYS A 96 15.25 18.95 -1.19
N GLU A 97 14.72 19.09 -2.39
CA GLU A 97 13.33 18.79 -2.73
C GLU A 97 13.28 17.54 -3.60
N ILE A 98 12.39 16.62 -3.25
CA ILE A 98 12.22 15.35 -3.95
C ILE A 98 10.74 15.04 -4.02
N GLU A 99 10.31 14.51 -5.15
CA GLU A 99 8.93 14.08 -5.32
C GLU A 99 8.82 12.58 -5.08
N VAL A 100 7.85 12.22 -4.24
CA VAL A 100 7.58 10.85 -3.83
C VAL A 100 6.10 10.52 -3.95
N TYR A 101 5.82 9.28 -4.32
CA TYR A 101 4.49 8.69 -4.18
C TYR A 101 4.41 7.93 -2.87
N MET A 102 3.33 8.14 -2.12
CA MET A 102 3.09 7.45 -0.86
C MET A 102 1.69 6.84 -0.86
N ASP A 103 1.55 5.71 -0.17
CA ASP A 103 0.22 5.20 0.16
C ASP A 103 -0.52 6.19 1.09
N GLN A 104 -1.84 6.10 1.13
CA GLN A 104 -2.66 6.97 1.98
C GLN A 104 -3.23 6.24 3.21
N ASN A 105 -2.52 5.22 3.70
CA ASN A 105 -2.91 4.41 4.85
C ASN A 105 -2.25 4.87 6.17
N TYR A 106 -2.31 6.16 6.47
CA TYR A 106 -1.78 6.72 7.73
C TYR A 106 -2.74 6.57 8.93
N GLY A 107 -3.95 6.07 8.72
CA GLY A 107 -4.97 5.90 9.76
C GLY A 107 -4.91 4.58 10.53
N SER A 108 -4.12 3.60 10.09
CA SER A 108 -3.99 2.33 10.78
C SER A 108 -2.80 2.34 11.75
N HIS A 109 -2.98 1.76 12.94
CA HIS A 109 -1.97 1.77 14.01
C HIS A 109 -0.87 0.71 13.84
N THR A 110 -1.01 -0.17 12.86
CA THR A 110 -0.17 -1.37 12.68
C THR A 110 0.40 -1.52 11.26
N SER A 111 0.27 -0.52 10.40
CA SER A 111 0.48 -0.73 8.96
C SER A 111 1.82 -0.22 8.47
N SER A 112 2.64 -1.18 8.07
CA SER A 112 3.64 -1.02 7.03
C SER A 112 3.09 -0.15 5.90
N TRP A 113 3.97 0.63 5.29
CA TRP A 113 3.70 1.42 4.10
C TRP A 113 4.83 1.29 3.12
N PHE A 114 4.62 1.89 1.96
CA PHE A 114 5.67 2.10 1.02
C PHE A 114 5.72 3.56 0.57
N LEU A 115 6.86 3.89 0.01
CA LEU A 115 7.06 5.09 -0.78
C LEU A 115 7.85 4.73 -2.04
N ALA A 116 7.62 5.50 -3.09
CA ALA A 116 8.33 5.39 -4.36
C ALA A 116 8.84 6.78 -4.76
N LEU A 117 9.98 6.83 -5.45
CA LEU A 117 10.38 8.05 -6.15
C LEU A 117 9.42 8.33 -7.32
N SER A 118 9.31 9.59 -7.70
CA SER A 118 8.41 10.02 -8.79
C SER A 118 8.70 9.39 -10.16
N ASP A 119 9.92 8.90 -10.38
CA ASP A 119 10.40 8.24 -11.60
C ASP A 119 10.31 6.70 -11.54
N CYS A 120 9.70 6.13 -10.49
CA CYS A 120 9.55 4.69 -10.32
C CYS A 120 8.60 4.07 -11.37
N GLU A 121 9.07 3.06 -12.09
CA GLU A 121 8.31 2.35 -13.14
C GLU A 121 7.07 1.60 -12.61
N SER A 122 7.05 1.27 -11.31
CA SER A 122 5.90 0.62 -10.66
C SER A 122 4.70 1.56 -10.46
N ILE A 123 4.90 2.89 -10.57
CA ILE A 123 3.84 3.88 -10.48
C ILE A 123 3.28 4.15 -11.88
N GLN A 124 1.99 3.93 -12.06
CA GLN A 124 1.33 4.12 -13.35
C GLN A 124 0.04 4.92 -13.20
N GLU A 125 -0.42 5.54 -14.28
CA GLU A 125 -1.73 6.19 -14.32
C GLU A 125 -2.83 5.16 -14.03
N LEU A 126 -3.72 5.50 -13.12
CA LEU A 126 -4.78 4.63 -12.63
C LEU A 126 -5.91 4.56 -13.67
N PRO A 127 -6.19 3.38 -14.27
CA PRO A 127 -7.26 3.27 -15.25
C PRO A 127 -8.64 3.54 -14.63
N ALA A 128 -9.51 4.24 -15.36
CA ALA A 128 -10.87 4.56 -14.87
C ALA A 128 -11.72 3.31 -14.56
N SER A 129 -11.46 2.19 -15.23
CA SER A 129 -12.14 0.91 -15.03
C SER A 129 -11.49 0.00 -13.97
N ALA A 130 -10.36 0.41 -13.38
CA ALA A 130 -9.55 -0.41 -12.48
C ALA A 130 -10.33 -0.89 -11.23
N ILE A 131 -9.94 -2.03 -10.69
CA ILE A 131 -10.40 -2.49 -9.38
C ILE A 131 -9.54 -1.80 -8.33
N GLN A 132 -10.07 -0.78 -7.68
CA GLN A 132 -9.30 0.02 -6.72
C GLN A 132 -9.44 -0.51 -5.30
N VAL A 133 -8.32 -0.62 -4.60
CA VAL A 133 -8.28 -0.93 -3.17
C VAL A 133 -8.63 0.34 -2.39
N LYS A 134 -9.67 0.26 -1.57
CA LYS A 134 -10.09 1.38 -0.72
C LYS A 134 -9.13 1.53 0.46
N THR A 135 -8.85 2.78 0.84
CA THR A 135 -8.08 3.06 2.06
C THR A 135 -8.89 2.66 3.31
N PRO A 136 -8.26 2.14 4.38
CA PRO A 136 -8.94 1.65 5.58
C PRO A 136 -9.77 2.69 6.35
N ARG A 137 -9.58 3.99 6.09
CA ARG A 137 -10.41 5.07 6.67
C ARG A 137 -10.89 6.00 5.57
N GLU A 138 -12.14 6.45 5.70
CA GLU A 138 -12.68 7.54 4.89
C GLU A 138 -11.89 8.82 5.19
N LYS A 139 -11.37 9.46 4.14
CA LYS A 139 -10.58 10.67 4.27
C LYS A 139 -11.50 11.84 4.57
N LYS A 140 -11.19 12.61 5.62
CA LYS A 140 -11.64 14.00 5.68
C LYS A 140 -10.83 14.76 4.62
N SER A 141 -11.52 15.50 3.77
CA SER A 141 -10.95 16.23 2.62
C SER A 141 -10.04 17.42 2.99
N ASN A 142 -9.32 17.35 4.12
CA ASN A 142 -8.42 18.42 4.54
C ASN A 142 -6.99 18.10 4.08
N TYR A 143 -6.58 18.78 3.01
CA TYR A 143 -5.24 18.70 2.44
C TYR A 143 -4.12 18.92 3.49
N THR A 144 -4.31 19.88 4.38
CA THR A 144 -3.33 20.20 5.43
C THR A 144 -3.21 19.07 6.44
N GLU A 145 -4.32 18.43 6.78
CA GLU A 145 -4.35 17.27 7.69
C GLU A 145 -3.63 16.07 7.06
N ASP A 146 -3.89 15.79 5.77
CA ASP A 146 -3.20 14.74 5.00
C ASP A 146 -1.68 14.92 5.02
N CYS A 147 -1.18 16.11 4.66
CA CYS A 147 0.26 16.40 4.69
C CYS A 147 0.86 16.30 6.08
N PHE A 148 0.13 16.78 7.10
CA PHE A 148 0.57 16.67 8.48
C PHE A 148 0.71 15.21 8.91
N GLN A 149 -0.30 14.37 8.66
CA GLN A 149 -0.27 12.95 9.03
C GLN A 149 0.84 12.19 8.30
N GLN A 150 1.03 12.43 7.01
CA GLN A 150 2.12 11.83 6.24
C GLN A 150 3.49 12.29 6.76
N THR A 151 3.62 13.57 7.11
CA THR A 151 4.87 14.10 7.69
C THR A 151 5.18 13.43 9.02
N GLN A 152 4.17 13.24 9.88
CA GLN A 152 4.36 12.53 11.15
C GLN A 152 4.73 11.06 10.92
N ARG A 153 4.14 10.41 9.92
CA ARG A 153 4.47 9.03 9.54
C ARG A 153 5.91 8.91 9.06
N PHE A 154 6.34 9.78 8.14
CA PHE A 154 7.70 9.82 7.62
C PHE A 154 8.72 10.07 8.74
N LYS A 155 8.45 11.03 9.64
CA LYS A 155 9.34 11.36 10.76
C LYS A 155 9.61 10.20 11.71
N LYS A 156 8.68 9.24 11.86
CA LYS A 156 8.87 8.06 12.71
C LYS A 156 9.93 7.09 12.19
N SER A 157 10.08 7.01 10.86
CA SER A 157 11.00 6.07 10.19
C SER A 157 12.11 6.79 9.41
N LEU A 158 12.40 8.05 9.78
CA LEU A 158 13.34 8.92 9.09
C LEU A 158 14.75 8.31 8.91
N PRO A 159 15.36 7.66 9.93
CA PRO A 159 16.70 7.07 9.77
C PRO A 159 16.75 5.88 8.80
N GLU A 160 15.62 5.20 8.58
CA GLU A 160 15.50 4.05 7.68
C GLU A 160 15.22 4.51 6.24
N ILE A 161 14.36 5.53 6.10
CA ILE A 161 13.89 6.00 4.80
C ILE A 161 14.93 6.84 4.07
N LEU A 162 15.53 7.83 4.74
CA LEU A 162 16.36 8.83 4.06
C LEU A 162 17.57 8.23 3.32
N PRO A 163 18.33 7.26 3.87
CA PRO A 163 19.43 6.64 3.15
C PRO A 163 18.97 5.81 1.94
N SER A 164 17.77 5.24 2.03
CA SER A 164 17.15 4.46 0.94
C SER A 164 16.62 5.36 -0.17
N LEU A 165 16.11 6.55 0.19
CA LEU A 165 15.56 7.52 -0.74
C LEU A 165 16.64 8.37 -1.43
N ILE A 166 17.74 8.66 -0.73
CA ILE A 166 18.78 9.57 -1.17
C ILE A 166 20.15 8.98 -0.82
N SER A 167 20.91 8.63 -1.84
CA SER A 167 22.26 8.07 -1.70
C SER A 167 23.21 8.95 -0.90
N ASP A 168 23.06 10.28 -0.99
CA ASP A 168 23.93 11.25 -0.29
C ASP A 168 23.89 11.10 1.24
N PHE A 169 22.85 10.46 1.80
CA PHE A 169 22.75 10.17 3.24
C PHE A 169 23.66 9.02 3.69
N GLN A 170 24.25 8.24 2.79
CA GLN A 170 25.19 7.16 3.14
C GLN A 170 26.39 7.67 3.94
N HIS A 171 26.83 8.91 3.68
CA HIS A 171 27.91 9.57 4.46
C HIS A 171 27.58 9.76 5.94
N PHE A 172 26.29 9.68 6.32
CA PHE A 172 25.83 9.76 7.69
C PHE A 172 25.46 8.39 8.27
N ALA A 173 25.33 7.34 7.44
CA ALA A 173 24.92 6.01 7.86
C ALA A 173 25.96 5.30 8.76
N ASP A 174 27.25 5.63 8.59
CA ASP A 174 28.35 5.11 9.42
C ASP A 174 28.40 5.72 10.83
N LEU A 175 27.61 6.79 11.08
CA LEU A 175 27.43 7.37 12.41
C LEU A 175 26.46 6.48 13.23
N LYS A 176 26.86 5.22 13.46
CA LYS A 176 26.11 4.17 14.20
C LYS A 176 25.79 4.52 15.65
N ASN A 177 26.26 5.66 16.17
CA ASN A 177 25.92 6.16 17.49
C ASN A 177 24.67 7.05 17.38
N GLY A 178 23.53 6.38 17.38
CA GLY A 178 22.22 6.91 17.02
C GLY A 178 21.90 8.31 17.55
N LYS A 179 21.51 9.18 16.60
CA LYS A 179 20.66 10.39 16.75
C LYS A 179 20.69 11.32 15.52
N TRP A 180 21.45 11.00 14.46
CA TRP A 180 21.56 11.89 13.28
C TRP A 180 20.20 12.24 12.66
N GLY A 181 19.21 11.36 12.72
CA GLY A 181 17.84 11.64 12.25
C GLY A 181 17.11 12.79 12.98
N MET A 182 17.51 13.14 14.21
CA MET A 182 16.90 14.22 15.00
C MET A 182 17.29 15.63 14.51
N GLU A 183 18.37 15.72 13.73
CA GLU A 183 18.89 16.97 13.19
C GLU A 183 18.17 17.39 11.92
N TRP A 184 17.36 16.50 11.34
CA TRP A 184 16.62 16.73 10.11
C TRP A 184 15.15 17.00 10.41
N ASP A 185 14.63 18.02 9.76
CA ASP A 185 13.21 18.30 9.65
C ASP A 185 12.74 18.04 8.23
N ILE A 186 11.49 17.60 8.13
CA ILE A 186 10.88 17.17 6.88
C ILE A 186 9.52 17.81 6.79
N THR A 187 9.23 18.35 5.61
CA THR A 187 7.93 18.89 5.25
C THR A 187 7.45 18.24 3.96
N LEU A 188 6.17 17.83 3.94
CA LEU A 188 5.50 17.32 2.76
C LEU A 188 4.44 18.32 2.29
N PHE A 189 4.37 18.52 0.98
CA PHE A 189 3.31 19.25 0.30
C PHE A 189 2.69 18.33 -0.76
N SER A 190 1.37 18.30 -0.91
CA SER A 190 0.77 17.57 -2.03
C SER A 190 1.05 18.33 -3.30
N VAL A 191 1.41 17.57 -4.33
CA VAL A 191 1.38 18.06 -5.70
C VAL A 191 -0.04 17.81 -6.22
N GLU A 192 -0.65 18.82 -6.84
CA GLU A 192 -1.93 18.62 -7.54
C GLU A 192 -1.66 17.90 -8.86
N GLU A 193 -2.38 16.81 -9.10
CA GLU A 193 -2.27 16.03 -10.33
C GLU A 193 -3.61 15.97 -11.05
N ASN A 194 -3.56 16.05 -12.38
CA ASN A 194 -4.75 15.93 -13.22
C ASN A 194 -5.24 14.48 -13.32
N GLN A 195 -4.36 13.51 -13.08
CA GLN A 195 -4.61 12.08 -13.18
C GLN A 195 -4.25 11.41 -11.85
N GLN A 196 -5.01 10.38 -11.49
CA GLN A 196 -4.67 9.55 -10.32
C GLN A 196 -3.62 8.53 -10.71
N HIS A 197 -2.71 8.25 -9.79
CA HIS A 197 -1.68 7.21 -9.95
C HIS A 197 -1.93 6.06 -8.98
N GLY A 198 -1.42 4.88 -9.32
CA GLY A 198 -1.51 3.70 -8.48
C GLY A 198 -0.41 2.70 -8.77
N ILE A 199 -0.33 1.70 -7.89
CA ILE A 199 0.49 0.51 -8.07
C ILE A 199 -0.41 -0.66 -8.43
N TYR A 200 0.00 -1.39 -9.44
CA TYR A 200 -0.61 -2.63 -9.86
C TYR A 200 -0.21 -3.78 -8.92
N VAL A 201 -1.19 -4.54 -8.43
CA VAL A 201 -0.99 -5.67 -7.51
C VAL A 201 -1.79 -6.87 -8.00
N THR A 202 -1.11 -8.01 -8.11
CA THR A 202 -1.72 -9.29 -8.50
C THR A 202 -2.12 -10.06 -7.25
N LEU A 203 -3.41 -10.32 -7.07
CA LEU A 203 -3.93 -11.08 -5.92
C LEU A 203 -4.37 -12.48 -6.34
N PRO A 204 -3.94 -13.54 -5.62
CA PRO A 204 -4.51 -14.87 -5.81
C PRO A 204 -5.91 -14.94 -5.18
N LEU A 205 -6.90 -15.39 -5.94
CA LEU A 205 -8.25 -15.59 -5.42
C LEU A 205 -8.28 -16.73 -4.39
N LYS A 206 -8.97 -16.48 -3.26
CA LYS A 206 -9.06 -17.43 -2.13
C LYS A 206 -9.97 -18.61 -2.49
N ARG A 207 -9.52 -19.84 -2.25
CA ARG A 207 -10.37 -21.05 -2.29
C ARG A 207 -11.40 -21.05 -1.16
N HIS A 208 -12.51 -21.75 -1.35
CA HIS A 208 -13.64 -21.70 -0.41
C HIS A 208 -13.26 -22.05 1.04
N ASN A 209 -12.46 -23.09 1.26
CA ASN A 209 -12.04 -23.51 2.61
C ASN A 209 -11.20 -22.46 3.37
N ASN A 210 -10.67 -21.45 2.67
CA ASN A 210 -9.93 -20.33 3.27
C ASN A 210 -10.75 -19.04 3.35
N ALA A 211 -11.93 -18.99 2.73
CA ALA A 211 -12.70 -17.76 2.49
C ALA A 211 -13.72 -17.42 3.61
N MET A 212 -13.97 -18.33 4.55
CA MET A 212 -14.94 -18.14 5.64
C MET A 212 -14.29 -17.75 6.97
N GLN A 213 -13.59 -16.62 6.97
CA GLN A 213 -13.60 -15.76 8.14
C GLN A 213 -14.05 -14.39 7.64
N ARG A 214 -15.37 -14.14 7.67
CA ARG A 214 -15.87 -12.77 7.67
C ARG A 214 -15.26 -12.12 8.90
N HIS A 215 -14.15 -11.44 8.71
CA HIS A 215 -13.56 -10.67 9.76
C HIS A 215 -14.45 -9.43 9.88
N ASP A 216 -15.45 -9.50 10.78
CA ASP A 216 -16.30 -8.36 11.14
C ASP A 216 -15.50 -7.13 11.62
N ASN A 217 -14.19 -7.29 11.83
CA ASN A 217 -13.24 -6.25 12.21
C ASN A 217 -12.46 -5.61 11.03
N LEU A 218 -12.65 -6.05 9.79
CA LEU A 218 -11.97 -5.44 8.64
C LEU A 218 -12.58 -4.10 8.29
N LYS A 219 -11.81 -3.03 8.46
CA LYS A 219 -12.19 -1.68 8.01
C LYS A 219 -11.97 -1.58 6.51
N ASN A 220 -13.06 -1.42 5.75
CA ASN A 220 -13.07 -1.27 4.29
C ASN A 220 -12.33 -2.39 3.52
N PRO A 221 -12.75 -3.67 3.64
CA PRO A 221 -12.14 -4.74 2.87
C PRO A 221 -12.40 -4.55 1.36
N LEU A 222 -11.46 -5.02 0.55
CA LEU A 222 -11.69 -5.23 -0.88
C LEU A 222 -12.56 -6.48 -1.05
N ARG A 223 -13.78 -6.30 -1.56
CA ARG A 223 -14.74 -7.37 -1.82
C ARG A 223 -14.82 -7.68 -3.31
N LEU A 224 -14.44 -8.89 -3.68
CA LEU A 224 -14.51 -9.39 -5.04
C LEU A 224 -15.46 -10.58 -5.11
N TYR A 225 -16.23 -10.65 -6.19
CA TYR A 225 -17.23 -11.68 -6.39
C TYR A 225 -16.94 -12.47 -7.67
N THR A 226 -16.79 -13.78 -7.53
CA THR A 226 -16.73 -14.72 -8.66
C THR A 226 -18.03 -15.52 -8.73
N ARG A 227 -18.38 -15.99 -9.93
CA ARG A 227 -19.67 -16.63 -10.18
C ARG A 227 -19.61 -18.10 -9.77
N LEU A 228 -20.70 -18.56 -9.18
CA LEU A 228 -20.91 -19.95 -8.76
C LEU A 228 -22.14 -20.52 -9.47
N LEU A 229 -22.04 -21.78 -9.90
CA LEU A 229 -23.18 -22.56 -10.35
C LEU A 229 -23.68 -23.41 -9.18
N VAL A 230 -24.95 -23.25 -8.80
CA VAL A 230 -25.55 -23.91 -7.64
C VAL A 230 -26.56 -24.94 -8.11
N LEU A 231 -26.41 -26.18 -7.66
CA LEU A 231 -27.37 -27.26 -7.83
C LEU A 231 -28.09 -27.48 -6.49
N THR A 232 -29.38 -27.17 -6.47
CA THR A 232 -30.27 -27.46 -5.34
C THR A 232 -31.06 -28.73 -5.62
N THR A 233 -30.89 -29.74 -4.79
CA THR A 233 -31.61 -31.01 -4.86
C THR A 233 -32.70 -31.05 -3.80
N THR A 234 -33.96 -31.03 -4.22
CA THR A 234 -35.12 -31.17 -3.33
C THR A 234 -35.68 -32.58 -3.39
N CYS A 235 -35.81 -33.22 -2.24
CA CYS A 235 -36.38 -34.56 -2.11
C CYS A 235 -37.79 -34.48 -1.53
N LYS A 236 -38.78 -34.98 -2.28
CA LYS A 236 -40.19 -35.02 -1.86
C LYS A 236 -40.61 -36.45 -1.53
N GLN A 237 -41.28 -36.62 -0.40
CA GLN A 237 -41.90 -37.88 -0.03
C GLN A 237 -43.19 -38.10 -0.83
N PRO A 238 -43.49 -39.35 -1.25
CA PRO A 238 -44.72 -39.65 -1.98
C PRO A 238 -45.96 -39.41 -1.11
N THR A 239 -46.96 -38.76 -1.69
CA THR A 239 -48.25 -38.49 -1.04
C THR A 239 -49.07 -39.78 -0.94
N GLY A 240 -49.42 -40.21 0.27
CA GLY A 240 -50.25 -41.41 0.52
C GLY A 240 -49.64 -42.47 1.44
N PHE A 241 -48.39 -42.28 1.88
CA PHE A 241 -47.75 -43.15 2.87
C PHE A 241 -47.66 -42.44 4.23
N GLU A 242 -48.05 -43.13 5.31
CA GLU A 242 -47.88 -42.61 6.68
C GLU A 242 -46.45 -42.84 7.15
N TRP A 243 -45.58 -41.89 6.81
CA TRP A 243 -44.23 -41.84 7.34
C TRP A 243 -44.29 -41.55 8.84
N GLN A 244 -43.73 -42.45 9.66
CA GLN A 244 -43.72 -42.31 11.13
C GLN A 244 -43.01 -41.02 11.58
N ASP A 245 -42.09 -40.52 10.76
CA ASP A 245 -41.40 -39.25 10.93
C ASP A 245 -41.57 -38.40 9.65
N LYS A 246 -42.54 -37.47 9.63
CA LYS A 246 -42.61 -36.41 8.62
C LYS A 246 -41.48 -35.41 8.82
N GLN A 247 -40.23 -35.84 8.62
CA GLN A 247 -39.10 -34.94 8.59
C GLN A 247 -39.09 -34.24 7.24
N SER A 248 -39.17 -32.91 7.27
CA SER A 248 -38.85 -32.09 6.11
C SER A 248 -37.37 -32.33 5.79
N LEU A 249 -37.10 -33.01 4.68
CA LEU A 249 -35.74 -33.17 4.20
C LEU A 249 -35.25 -31.79 3.75
N ALA A 250 -34.16 -31.33 4.35
CA ALA A 250 -33.52 -30.10 3.90
C ALA A 250 -33.05 -30.29 2.45
N PRO A 251 -33.20 -29.26 1.59
CA PRO A 251 -32.62 -29.31 0.26
C PRO A 251 -31.10 -29.47 0.36
N LEU A 252 -30.54 -30.35 -0.44
CA LEU A 252 -29.10 -30.50 -0.56
C LEU A 252 -28.57 -29.50 -1.58
N VAL A 253 -27.41 -28.91 -1.31
CA VAL A 253 -26.85 -27.83 -2.13
C VAL A 253 -25.41 -28.16 -2.49
N ASN A 254 -25.18 -28.41 -3.78
CA ASN A 254 -23.85 -28.59 -4.36
C ASN A 254 -23.50 -27.36 -5.18
N VAL A 255 -22.23 -26.97 -5.15
CA VAL A 255 -21.81 -25.72 -5.78
C VAL A 255 -20.54 -25.93 -6.57
N TYR A 256 -20.53 -25.49 -7.82
CA TYR A 256 -19.36 -25.51 -8.67
C TYR A 256 -18.77 -24.11 -8.76
N SER A 257 -17.49 -24.00 -8.44
CA SER A 257 -16.70 -22.78 -8.58
C SER A 257 -15.91 -22.84 -9.88
N GLU A 258 -16.21 -21.91 -10.80
CA GLU A 258 -15.50 -21.82 -12.07
C GLU A 258 -14.06 -21.31 -11.90
N HIS A 259 -13.80 -20.62 -10.79
CA HIS A 259 -12.51 -20.03 -10.46
C HIS A 259 -11.41 -21.07 -10.21
N ASP A 260 -11.74 -22.14 -9.48
CA ASP A 260 -10.80 -23.20 -9.08
C ASP A 260 -11.16 -24.57 -9.68
N ASN A 261 -12.27 -24.65 -10.42
CA ASN A 261 -12.83 -25.87 -11.02
C ASN A 261 -13.11 -26.97 -9.97
N GLU A 262 -13.54 -26.57 -8.77
CA GLU A 262 -13.87 -27.49 -7.67
C GLU A 262 -15.38 -27.50 -7.38
N VAL A 263 -15.87 -28.64 -6.90
CA VAL A 263 -17.23 -28.79 -6.35
C VAL A 263 -17.14 -28.70 -4.84
N TYR A 264 -18.00 -27.87 -4.25
CA TYR A 264 -18.13 -27.70 -2.82
C TYR A 264 -19.53 -28.08 -2.34
N ASN A 265 -19.58 -28.63 -1.13
CA ASN A 265 -20.82 -28.92 -0.42
C ASN A 265 -20.99 -27.89 0.69
N ASP A 266 -22.21 -27.41 0.89
CA ASP A 266 -22.60 -26.57 2.03
C ASP A 266 -21.77 -25.29 2.21
N ILE A 267 -21.63 -24.52 1.12
CA ILE A 267 -20.97 -23.21 1.16
C ILE A 267 -21.98 -22.07 1.34
N PRO A 268 -21.62 -20.97 2.02
CA PRO A 268 -22.47 -19.79 2.10
C PRO A 268 -22.53 -19.11 0.75
N LEU A 269 -23.75 -18.96 0.25
CA LEU A 269 -24.02 -18.35 -1.04
C LEU A 269 -24.33 -16.86 -0.86
N CYS A 270 -23.66 -16.01 -1.64
CA CYS A 270 -24.01 -14.60 -1.75
C CYS A 270 -24.87 -14.40 -3.00
N TYR A 271 -26.07 -13.83 -2.81
CA TYR A 271 -26.98 -13.48 -3.92
C TYR A 271 -27.00 -11.98 -4.20
N ASP A 272 -26.59 -11.17 -3.23
CA ASP A 272 -26.40 -9.73 -3.36
C ASP A 272 -24.89 -9.42 -3.36
N CYS A 273 -24.46 -8.57 -4.28
CA CYS A 273 -23.07 -8.16 -4.45
C CYS A 273 -22.93 -6.63 -4.61
N THR A 274 -23.91 -5.87 -4.11
CA THR A 274 -23.96 -4.40 -4.22
C THR A 274 -22.81 -3.69 -3.50
N ASP A 275 -22.09 -4.38 -2.62
CA ASP A 275 -21.03 -3.88 -1.76
C ASP A 275 -19.59 -4.15 -2.29
N GLY A 276 -19.44 -4.78 -3.45
CA GLY A 276 -18.14 -5.14 -4.04
C GLY A 276 -18.14 -5.15 -5.57
N LYS A 277 -17.07 -5.71 -6.16
CA LYS A 277 -16.90 -5.76 -7.61
C LYS A 277 -17.06 -7.19 -8.11
N LYS A 278 -17.96 -7.39 -9.07
CA LYS A 278 -18.13 -8.64 -9.79
C LYS A 278 -17.00 -8.77 -10.81
N LEU A 279 -16.26 -9.87 -10.75
CA LEU A 279 -15.23 -10.15 -11.74
C LEU A 279 -15.91 -10.70 -13.01
N PRO A 280 -15.59 -10.15 -14.18
CA PRO A 280 -16.08 -10.71 -15.43
C PRO A 280 -15.43 -12.07 -15.63
N ASP A 281 -16.24 -13.11 -15.75
CA ASP A 281 -15.74 -14.37 -16.30
C ASP A 281 -15.50 -14.20 -17.80
N GLY A 282 -14.29 -14.52 -18.24
CA GLY A 282 -13.97 -14.65 -19.67
C GLY A 282 -14.73 -15.77 -20.38
N THR A 283 -15.60 -16.51 -19.68
CA THR A 283 -16.35 -17.67 -20.17
C THR A 283 -17.86 -17.51 -20.11
N LEU A 284 -18.39 -16.36 -19.65
CA LEU A 284 -19.85 -16.16 -19.52
C LEU A 284 -20.29 -14.83 -20.15
N GLN A 285 -19.95 -14.67 -21.43
CA GLN A 285 -20.78 -13.89 -22.36
C GLN A 285 -22.02 -14.71 -22.73
N ASP A 286 -22.95 -14.88 -21.79
CA ASP A 286 -24.41 -14.85 -22.03
C ASP A 286 -25.15 -15.28 -20.76
N ASN A 287 -26.19 -14.54 -20.42
CA ASN A 287 -27.04 -14.83 -19.25
C ASN A 287 -28.01 -16.01 -19.48
N SER A 288 -27.79 -16.84 -20.50
CA SER A 288 -28.78 -17.83 -20.97
C SER A 288 -28.23 -19.22 -21.27
N ILE A 289 -26.92 -19.48 -21.20
CA ILE A 289 -26.35 -20.79 -21.55
C ILE A 289 -25.61 -21.35 -20.34
N PHE A 290 -26.21 -22.36 -19.71
CA PHE A 290 -25.50 -23.23 -18.80
C PHE A 290 -24.45 -24.00 -19.63
N HIS A 291 -23.18 -23.93 -19.24
CA HIS A 291 -22.18 -24.84 -19.80
C HIS A 291 -22.56 -26.27 -19.38
N GLU A 292 -23.12 -27.04 -20.31
CA GLU A 292 -23.66 -28.38 -20.07
C GLU A 292 -22.66 -29.27 -19.31
N ASP A 293 -21.37 -29.12 -19.58
CA ASP A 293 -20.29 -29.86 -18.93
C ASP A 293 -20.19 -29.60 -17.42
N LYS A 294 -20.38 -28.35 -16.97
CA LYS A 294 -20.32 -27.96 -15.55
C LYS A 294 -21.57 -28.44 -14.81
N ALA A 295 -22.74 -28.30 -15.45
CA ALA A 295 -24.00 -28.81 -14.92
C ALA A 295 -23.96 -30.34 -14.77
N ASN A 296 -23.42 -31.05 -15.76
CA ASN A 296 -23.22 -32.50 -15.71
C ASN A 296 -22.26 -32.90 -14.59
N THR A 297 -21.15 -32.17 -14.41
CA THR A 297 -20.19 -32.40 -13.32
C THR A 297 -20.89 -32.32 -11.96
N LEU A 298 -21.74 -31.32 -11.74
CA LEU A 298 -22.50 -31.19 -10.50
C LEU A 298 -23.51 -32.32 -10.28
N LEU A 299 -24.22 -32.72 -11.34
CA LEU A 299 -25.19 -33.82 -11.27
C LEU A 299 -24.53 -35.15 -10.97
N LEU A 300 -23.38 -35.44 -11.58
CA LEU A 300 -22.60 -36.63 -11.28
C LEU A 300 -22.14 -36.62 -9.82
N HIS A 301 -21.60 -35.50 -9.34
CA HIS A 301 -21.19 -35.35 -7.96
C HIS A 301 -22.36 -35.58 -6.97
N ALA A 302 -23.51 -34.95 -7.22
CA ALA A 302 -24.70 -35.11 -6.37
C ALA A 302 -25.16 -36.59 -6.35
N ASN A 303 -25.18 -37.27 -7.49
CA ASN A 303 -25.59 -38.68 -7.57
C ASN A 303 -24.60 -39.64 -6.88
N GLU A 304 -23.31 -39.33 -6.89
CA GLU A 304 -22.27 -40.18 -6.27
C GLU A 304 -22.20 -39.99 -4.75
N HIS A 305 -22.42 -38.78 -4.26
CA HIS A 305 -22.21 -38.41 -2.86
C HIS A 305 -23.49 -38.27 -2.03
N GLU A 306 -24.65 -38.02 -2.65
CA GLU A 306 -25.92 -37.92 -1.95
C GLU A 306 -26.68 -39.25 -2.07
N MET A 307 -26.67 -40.06 -1.00
CA MET A 307 -27.48 -41.29 -0.96
C MET A 307 -28.97 -40.96 -0.84
N VAL A 308 -29.58 -40.55 -1.95
CA VAL A 308 -31.02 -40.31 -2.01
C VAL A 308 -31.74 -41.65 -2.13
N SER A 309 -32.63 -41.93 -1.17
CA SER A 309 -33.45 -43.15 -1.19
C SER A 309 -34.24 -43.24 -2.51
N PRO A 310 -34.29 -44.42 -3.16
CA PRO A 310 -35.06 -44.62 -4.40
C PRO A 310 -36.57 -44.43 -4.22
N LEU A 311 -37.04 -44.30 -2.98
CA LEU A 311 -38.44 -44.07 -2.62
C LEU A 311 -38.83 -42.58 -2.61
N LEU A 312 -37.87 -41.68 -2.83
CA LEU A 312 -38.09 -40.23 -2.84
C LEU A 312 -38.15 -39.71 -4.28
N SER A 313 -39.02 -38.73 -4.53
CA SER A 313 -39.01 -37.96 -5.76
C SER A 313 -37.92 -36.89 -5.66
N VAL A 314 -37.01 -36.86 -6.63
CA VAL A 314 -35.87 -35.93 -6.66
C VAL A 314 -36.11 -34.88 -7.72
N GLU A 315 -36.02 -33.61 -7.33
CA GLU A 315 -36.07 -32.48 -8.25
C GLU A 315 -34.78 -31.66 -8.11
N HIS A 316 -34.06 -31.51 -9.22
CA HIS A 316 -32.85 -30.69 -9.33
C HIS A 316 -33.19 -29.31 -9.90
N HIS A 317 -32.65 -28.27 -9.29
CA HIS A 317 -32.78 -26.90 -9.76
C HIS A 317 -31.41 -26.23 -9.81
N PHE A 318 -31.07 -25.69 -10.98
CA PHE A 318 -29.86 -24.89 -11.14
C PHE A 318 -30.15 -23.42 -10.92
N SER A 319 -29.31 -22.78 -10.12
CA SER A 319 -29.32 -21.34 -9.89
C SER A 319 -27.91 -20.77 -9.90
N LEU A 320 -27.81 -19.44 -9.86
CA LEU A 320 -26.54 -18.73 -9.85
C LEU A 320 -26.37 -18.03 -8.50
N ALA A 321 -25.15 -18.10 -7.98
CA ALA A 321 -24.74 -17.38 -6.79
C ALA A 321 -23.34 -16.81 -6.98
N TRP A 322 -22.82 -16.18 -5.95
CA TRP A 322 -21.50 -15.57 -5.95
C TRP A 322 -20.67 -16.04 -4.77
N GLN A 323 -19.40 -16.32 -5.03
CA GLN A 323 -18.38 -16.51 -4.01
C GLN A 323 -17.77 -15.16 -3.66
N LEU A 324 -17.76 -14.84 -2.37
CA LEU A 324 -17.12 -13.65 -1.86
C LEU A 324 -15.64 -13.95 -1.57
N HIS A 325 -14.76 -13.11 -2.10
CA HIS A 325 -13.36 -13.04 -1.74
C HIS A 325 -13.11 -11.68 -1.06
N GLU A 326 -12.87 -11.71 0.25
CA GLU A 326 -12.52 -10.51 1.03
C GLU A 326 -11.01 -10.43 1.22
N PHE A 327 -10.43 -9.27 0.90
CA PHE A 327 -9.02 -8.96 1.14
C PHE A 327 -8.90 -7.73 2.04
N SER A 328 -8.09 -7.84 3.09
CA SER A 328 -7.69 -6.70 3.91
C SER A 328 -6.62 -5.87 3.21
N TYR A 329 -6.47 -4.59 3.59
CA TYR A 329 -5.37 -3.77 3.06
C TYR A 329 -4.00 -4.40 3.30
N SER A 330 -3.79 -5.01 4.49
CA SER A 330 -2.53 -5.69 4.82
C SER A 330 -2.27 -6.90 3.92
N GLU A 331 -3.29 -7.71 3.63
CA GLU A 331 -3.16 -8.84 2.69
C GLU A 331 -2.82 -8.34 1.27
N VAL A 332 -3.44 -7.25 0.81
CA VAL A 332 -3.07 -6.65 -0.47
C VAL A 332 -1.62 -6.16 -0.45
N PHE A 333 -1.23 -5.48 0.63
CA PHE A 333 0.11 -4.94 0.80
C PHE A 333 1.19 -6.02 0.76
N GLU A 334 0.93 -7.19 1.34
CA GLU A 334 1.84 -8.34 1.32
C GLU A 334 2.09 -8.91 -0.09
N ASN A 335 1.18 -8.64 -1.05
CA ASN A 335 1.30 -9.09 -2.44
C ASN A 335 1.94 -8.02 -3.35
N ILE A 336 2.36 -6.87 -2.82
CA ILE A 336 3.07 -5.85 -3.59
C ILE A 336 4.48 -6.35 -3.93
N ASP A 337 4.89 -6.18 -5.18
CA ASP A 337 6.30 -6.33 -5.58
C ASP A 337 7.10 -5.09 -5.16
N PHE A 338 7.99 -5.27 -4.18
CA PHE A 338 8.81 -4.20 -3.63
C PHE A 338 10.16 -4.02 -4.35
N SER A 339 10.39 -4.65 -5.49
CA SER A 339 11.66 -4.56 -6.23
C SER A 339 12.10 -3.11 -6.53
N HIS A 340 11.14 -2.20 -6.68
CA HIS A 340 11.38 -0.77 -6.98
C HIS A 340 10.73 0.18 -5.95
N LEU A 341 10.29 -0.33 -4.81
CA LEU A 341 9.57 0.42 -3.78
C LEU A 341 10.30 0.33 -2.44
N ILE A 342 10.25 1.40 -1.66
CA ILE A 342 10.81 1.40 -0.30
C ILE A 342 9.70 1.02 0.66
N ARG A 343 9.76 -0.21 1.18
CA ARG A 343 8.89 -0.68 2.27
C ARG A 343 9.37 -0.12 3.60
N VAL A 344 8.42 0.27 4.45
CA VAL A 344 8.65 0.78 5.80
C VAL A 344 7.67 0.05 6.72
N ASP A 345 8.18 -0.64 7.73
CA ASP A 345 7.38 -1.44 8.67
C ASP A 345 6.91 -0.69 9.92
#